data_AF-A0AAD9BSV7-F1
#
_entry.id   AF-A0AAD9BSV7-F1
#
_cell.length_a   1.000
_cell.length_b   1.000
_cell.length_c   1.000
_cell.angle_alpha   90.00
_cell.angle_beta   90.00
_cell.angle_gamma   90.00
#
_symmetry.space_group_name_H-M   'P 1'
#
loop_
_entity.id
_entity.type
_entity.pdbx_description
1 polymer ?
#
loop_
_entity_poly.entity_id
_entity_poly.type
_entity_poly.pdbx_seq_one_letter_code
_entity_poly.pdbx_strand_id
1 'polypeptide(L)' 'MLLMQEEDTDLTKEFKKEMRDYLNEKYEDEDTQKLLDMASCLEPRFKMDFITADSKPQVKARVTSEMMPIMRCQLQH' A
#
# COMPACT_ATOMS: atom_id res chain seq x y z
N MET A 1 -5.16 -2.24 -5.03
CA MET A 1 -5.59 -0.85 -5.26
C MET A 1 -6.54 -0.79 -6.46
N LEU A 2 -7.58 0.06 -6.43
CA LEU A 2 -8.60 0.24 -7.50
C LEU A 2 -9.21 -1.06 -8.05
N LEU A 3 -9.61 -1.99 -7.18
CA LEU A 3 -10.22 -3.26 -7.59
C LEU A 3 -11.55 -3.01 -8.31
N MET A 4 -11.78 -3.77 -9.38
CA MET A 4 -13.08 -3.81 -10.04
C MET A 4 -14.02 -4.65 -9.20
N GLN A 5 -15.18 -4.09 -8.91
CA GLN A 5 -16.24 -4.77 -8.19
C GLN A 5 -17.33 -5.17 -9.17
N GLU A 6 -18.10 -6.21 -8.83
CA GLU A 6 -19.16 -6.70 -9.71
C GLU A 6 -20.24 -5.63 -9.90
N GLU A 7 -20.52 -4.87 -8.86
CA GLU A 7 -21.48 -3.77 -8.81
C GLU A 7 -21.05 -2.50 -9.57
N ASP A 8 -19.80 -2.42 -10.05
CA ASP A 8 -19.35 -1.27 -10.82
C ASP A 8 -20.04 -1.23 -12.20
N THR A 9 -20.49 -0.03 -12.59
CA THR A 9 -20.94 0.22 -13.97
C THR A 9 -19.78 0.06 -14.96
N ASP A 10 -20.09 -0.17 -16.24
CA ASP A 10 -19.06 -0.30 -17.28
C ASP A 10 -18.15 0.94 -17.37
N LEU A 11 -18.73 2.13 -17.25
CA LEU A 11 -17.96 3.39 -17.20
C LEU A 11 -17.05 3.45 -15.96
N THR A 12 -17.54 3.02 -14.80
CA THR A 12 -16.74 2.97 -13.57
C THR A 12 -15.58 1.99 -13.71
N LYS A 13 -15.82 0.83 -14.34
CA LYS A 13 -14.78 -0.14 -14.64
C LYS A 13 -13.74 0.48 -15.57
N GLU A 14 -14.14 1.02 -16.72
CA GLU A 14 -13.22 1.67 -17.66
C GLU A 14 -12.36 2.73 -16.97
N PHE A 15 -12.98 3.63 -16.19
CA PHE A 15 -12.26 4.65 -15.45
C PHE A 15 -11.27 4.07 -14.41
N LYS A 16 -11.68 3.07 -13.61
CA LYS A 16 -10.78 2.40 -12.64
C LYS A 16 -9.61 1.73 -13.35
N LYS A 17 -9.82 1.19 -14.56
CA LYS A 17 -8.77 0.57 -15.38
C LYS A 17 -7.76 1.61 -15.83
N GLU A 18 -8.21 2.68 -16.49
CA GLU A 18 -7.33 3.75 -16.98
C GLU A 18 -6.50 4.38 -15.85
N MET A 19 -7.11 4.63 -14.70
CA MET A 19 -6.38 5.11 -13.52
C MET A 19 -5.33 4.11 -13.01
N ARG A 20 -5.67 2.82 -12.99
CA ARG A 20 -4.73 1.78 -12.53
C ARG A 20 -3.56 1.66 -13.49
N ASP A 21 -3.83 1.65 -14.79
CA ASP A 21 -2.80 1.52 -15.83
C ASP A 21 -1.84 2.71 -15.77
N TYR A 22 -2.36 3.93 -15.60
CA TYR A 22 -1.54 5.13 -15.37
C TYR A 22 -0.64 5.02 -14.13
N LEU A 23 -1.19 4.56 -13.00
CA LEU A 23 -0.42 4.44 -11.76
C LEU A 23 0.68 3.39 -11.88
N ASN A 24 0.38 2.25 -12.50
CA ASN A 24 1.38 1.19 -12.72
C ASN A 24 2.48 1.67 -13.67
N GLU A 25 2.13 2.32 -14.78
CA GLU A 25 3.12 2.87 -15.72
C GLU A 25 4.13 3.80 -15.05
N LYS A 26 3.69 4.58 -14.05
CA LYS A 26 4.53 5.59 -13.38
C LYS A 26 5.21 5.10 -12.10
N TYR A 27 4.63 4.14 -11.39
CA TYR A 27 4.98 3.85 -9.99
C TYR A 27 5.05 2.35 -9.66
N GLU A 28 5.11 1.46 -10.66
CA GLU A 28 5.26 0.01 -10.44
C GLU A 28 6.66 -0.39 -9.93
N ASP A 29 7.62 0.54 -9.87
CA ASP A 29 8.96 0.25 -9.38
C ASP A 29 8.97 -0.23 -7.92
N GLU A 30 9.91 -1.13 -7.63
CA GLU A 30 9.96 -1.85 -6.35
C GLU A 30 10.11 -0.90 -5.16
N ASP A 31 10.88 0.18 -5.31
CA ASP A 31 11.14 1.12 -4.22
C ASP A 31 9.91 1.97 -3.90
N THR A 32 9.17 2.41 -4.91
CA THR A 32 7.89 3.11 -4.72
C THR A 32 6.84 2.19 -4.10
N GLN A 33 6.72 0.93 -4.56
CA GLN A 33 5.79 -0.03 -3.96
C GLN A 33 6.13 -0.30 -2.50
N LYS A 34 7.42 -0.48 -2.18
CA LYS A 34 7.88 -0.56 -0.79
C LYS A 34 7.44 0.68 -0.01
N LEU A 35 7.76 1.88 -0.46
CA LEU A 35 7.39 3.12 0.23
C LEU A 35 5.88 3.17 0.54
N LEU A 36 5.03 2.88 -0.45
CA LEU A 36 3.57 2.90 -0.32
C LEU A 36 3.06 1.85 0.68
N ASP A 37 3.60 0.63 0.65
CA ASP A 37 3.23 -0.44 1.57
C ASP A 37 3.56 -0.07 3.03
N MET A 38 4.74 0.49 3.27
CA MET A 38 5.16 0.95 4.60
C MET A 38 4.29 2.11 5.08
N ALA A 39 4.11 3.13 4.24
CA ALA A 39 3.31 4.30 4.57
C ALA A 39 1.86 3.92 4.88
N SER A 40 1.26 3.05 4.05
CA SER A 40 -0.09 2.54 4.27
C SER A 40 -0.19 1.76 5.57
N CYS A 41 0.76 0.84 5.82
CA CYS A 41 0.78 0.03 7.04
C CYS A 41 0.89 0.87 8.32
N LEU A 42 1.68 1.94 8.28
CA LEU A 42 1.87 2.83 9.44
C LEU A 42 0.72 3.79 9.66
N GLU A 43 -0.02 4.18 8.61
CA GLU A 43 -1.15 5.07 8.77
C GLU A 43 -2.38 4.31 9.30
N PRO A 44 -2.88 4.62 10.51
CA PRO A 44 -4.07 3.99 11.08
C PRO A 44 -5.33 4.03 10.20
N ARG A 45 -5.46 4.99 9.28
CA ARG A 45 -6.58 5.12 8.34
C ARG A 45 -6.51 4.12 7.20
N PHE A 46 -5.31 3.75 6.76
CA PHE A 46 -5.11 2.86 5.62
C PHE A 46 -4.82 1.42 6.06
N LYS A 47 -4.11 1.25 7.19
CA LYS A 47 -3.73 -0.04 7.76
C LYS A 47 -3.14 -0.94 6.67
N MET A 48 -3.65 -2.16 6.54
CA MET A 48 -3.20 -3.12 5.53
C MET A 48 -4.26 -3.37 4.47
N ASP A 49 -5.25 -2.50 4.35
CA ASP A 49 -6.41 -2.74 3.48
C ASP A 49 -6.05 -2.56 1.99
N PHE A 50 -4.98 -1.80 1.72
CA PHE A 50 -4.48 -1.53 0.37
C PHE A 50 -3.31 -2.42 -0.05
N ILE A 51 -2.81 -3.25 0.87
CA ILE A 51 -1.70 -4.18 0.69
C ILE A 51 -2.27 -5.54 0.28
N THR A 52 -1.70 -6.17 -0.75
CA THR A 52 -2.16 -7.50 -1.20
C THR A 52 -1.97 -8.53 -0.08
N ALA A 53 -2.88 -9.52 0.01
CA ALA A 53 -2.85 -10.49 1.11
C ALA A 53 -1.49 -11.20 1.21
N ASP A 54 -0.87 -11.51 0.08
CA ASP A 54 0.41 -12.19 -0.02
C ASP A 54 1.59 -11.33 0.45
N SER A 55 1.53 -10.00 0.29
CA SER A 55 2.61 -9.11 0.72
C SER A 55 2.49 -8.68 2.18
N LYS A 56 1.32 -8.82 2.82
CA LYS A 56 1.11 -8.42 4.23
C LYS A 56 2.18 -8.96 5.20
N PRO A 57 2.57 -10.25 5.18
CA PRO A 57 3.60 -10.76 6.09
C PRO A 57 4.95 -10.08 5.89
N GLN A 58 5.36 -9.88 4.63
CA GLN A 58 6.62 -9.22 4.29
C GLN A 58 6.63 -7.76 4.72
N VAL A 59 5.54 -7.03 4.48
CA VAL A 59 5.42 -5.61 4.89
C VAL A 59 5.47 -5.48 6.41
N LYS A 60 4.77 -6.34 7.16
CA LYS A 60 4.85 -6.35 8.63
C LYS A 60 6.26 -6.60 9.13
N ALA A 61 6.96 -7.58 8.55
CA ALA A 61 8.34 -7.88 8.91
C ALA A 61 9.24 -6.67 8.67
N ARG A 62 9.07 -5.98 7.53
CA ARG A 62 9.85 -4.79 7.17
C ARG A 62 9.59 -3.62 8.12
N VAL A 63 8.33 -3.26 8.35
CA VAL A 63 7.96 -2.21 9.31
C VAL A 63 8.50 -2.52 10.72
N THR A 64 8.42 -3.79 11.14
CA THR A 64 8.93 -4.21 12.44
C THR A 64 10.45 -4.11 12.53
N SER A 65 11.17 -4.48 11.48
CA SER A 65 12.64 -4.45 11.45
C SER A 65 13.20 -3.03 11.31
N GLU A 66 12.58 -2.19 10.48
CA GLU A 66 13.15 -0.89 10.09
C GLU A 66 12.60 0.26 10.93
N MET A 67 11.31 0.24 11.30
CA MET A 67 10.63 1.41 11.87
C MET A 67 10.39 1.30 13.39
N MET A 68 10.12 0.10 13.92
CA MET A 68 9.95 -0.08 15.36
C MET A 68 11.18 0.33 16.20
N PRO A 69 12.44 0.10 15.75
CA PRO A 69 13.61 0.60 16.47
C PRO A 69 13.62 2.13 16.56
N ILE A 70 13.26 2.82 15.47
CA ILE A 70 13.20 4.29 15.40
C ILE A 70 12.13 4.83 16.35
N MET A 71 10.93 4.23 16.35
CA MET A 71 9.84 4.63 17.24
C MET A 71 10.18 4.42 18.71
N ARG A 72 10.92 3.35 19.06
CA ARG A 72 11.32 3.08 20.44
C ARG A 72 12.37 4.08 20.95
N CYS A 73 13.30 4.51 20.10
CA CYS A 73 14.27 5.56 20.48
C CYS A 73 13.61 6.91 20.75
N GLN A 74 12.50 7.23 20.09
CA GLN A 74 11.76 8.49 20.26
C GLN A 74 10.95 8.56 21.57
N LEU A 75 10.72 7.42 22.25
CA LEU A 75 9.98 7.36 23.53
C LEU A 75 10.89 7.34 24.77
N GLN A 76 12.21 7.37 24.56
CA GLN A 76 13.21 7.37 25.64
C GLN A 76 13.79 8.77 25.93
N HIS A 77 13.20 9.80 25.32
CA HIS A 77 13.49 11.23 25.53
C HIS A 77 12.19 11.97 25.83
#